data_AF-A0A2T3W658-F1
#
_entry.id   AF-A0A2T3W658-F1
#
_cell.length_a   1.000
_cell.length_b   1.000
_cell.length_c   1.000
_cell.angle_alpha   90.00
_cell.angle_beta   90.00
_cell.angle_gamma   90.00
#
_symmetry.space_group_name_H-M   'P 1'
#
loop_
_entity.id
_entity.type
_entity.pdbx_description
1 polymer ?
#
loop_
_entity_poly.entity_id
_entity_poly.type
_entity_poly.pdbx_seq_one_letter_code
_entity_poly.pdbx_strand_id
1 'polypeptide(L)' 'MTEFTQEKLVYSPKELEPMLQLSKNTINALLRSGRLRSVRVGRRYLIPLDAVQQFLAGIPQS' A
#
# COMPACT_ATOMS: atom_id res chain seq x y z
N MET A 1 26.94 9.27 12.78
CA MET A 1 25.80 8.54 13.37
C MET A 1 24.81 8.30 12.25
N THR A 2 24.78 7.10 11.68
CA THR A 2 23.82 6.75 10.63
C THR A 2 22.61 6.14 11.32
N GLU A 3 21.50 6.85 11.31
CA GLU A 3 20.23 6.35 11.85
C GLU A 3 19.77 5.20 10.94
N PHE A 4 19.79 3.97 11.45
CA PHE A 4 19.21 2.83 10.74
C PHE A 4 17.70 2.92 10.86
N THR A 5 17.04 3.63 9.94
CA THR A 5 15.58 3.56 9.83
C THR A 5 15.21 2.18 9.31
N GLN A 6 14.61 1.33 10.14
CA GLN A 6 14.06 0.07 9.66
C GLN A 6 12.98 0.35 8.62
N GLU A 7 13.30 0.11 7.34
CA GLU A 7 12.35 0.27 6.25
C GLU A 7 11.17 -0.68 6.44
N LYS A 8 9.98 -0.11 6.41
CA LYS A 8 8.75 -0.87 6.61
C LYS A 8 8.40 -1.62 5.31
N LEU A 9 8.41 -2.95 5.37
CA LEU A 9 8.11 -3.78 4.20
C LEU A 9 6.64 -3.78 3.77
N VAL A 10 5.73 -3.54 4.72
CA VAL A 10 4.28 -3.58 4.48
C VAL A 10 3.54 -2.46 5.23
N TYR A 11 2.50 -1.95 4.59
CA TYR A 11 1.61 -0.92 5.12
C TYR A 11 0.20 -1.45 5.29
N SER A 12 -0.54 -0.85 6.21
CA SER A 12 -1.98 -1.04 6.33
C SER A 12 -2.74 0.02 5.50
N PRO A 13 -4.03 -0.21 5.18
CA PRO A 13 -4.84 0.79 4.48
C PRO A 13 -4.84 2.17 5.19
N LYS A 14 -4.91 2.17 6.52
CA LYS A 14 -4.95 3.38 7.34
C LYS A 14 -3.64 4.18 7.26
N GLU A 15 -2.51 3.50 7.08
CA GLU A 15 -1.21 4.16 6.91
C GLU A 15 -1.02 4.68 5.49
N LEU A 16 -1.65 4.03 4.51
CA LEU A 16 -1.64 4.48 3.12
C LEU A 16 -2.44 5.76 2.90
N GLU A 17 -3.52 5.96 3.65
CA GLU A 17 -4.37 7.16 3.54
C GLU A 17 -3.57 8.47 3.61
N PRO A 18 -2.82 8.77 4.70
CA PRO A 18 -2.01 9.97 4.75
C PRO A 18 -0.80 9.93 3.80
N MET A 19 -0.24 8.74 3.53
CA MET A 19 0.94 8.59 2.67
C MET A 19 0.64 8.94 1.20
N LEU A 20 -0.53 8.55 0.70
CA LEU A 20 -0.97 8.82 -0.67
C LEU A 20 -1.92 10.01 -0.77
N GLN A 21 -2.29 10.62 0.37
CA GLN A 21 -3.30 11.68 0.46
C GLN A 21 -4.65 11.26 -0.16
N LEU A 22 -5.02 10.00 0.03
CA LEU A 22 -6.26 9.41 -0.50
C LEU A 22 -7.23 9.09 0.62
N SER A 23 -8.52 9.25 0.34
CA SER A 23 -9.57 8.88 1.29
C SER A 23 -9.56 7.37 1.57
N LYS A 24 -10.00 6.98 2.76
CA LYS A 24 -10.29 5.59 3.13
C LYS A 24 -11.10 4.85 2.07
N ASN A 25 -12.10 5.50 1.49
CA ASN A 25 -12.96 4.88 0.46
C ASN A 25 -12.17 4.60 -0.81
N THR A 26 -11.33 5.55 -1.24
CA THR A 26 -10.46 5.40 -2.41
C THR A 26 -9.47 4.27 -2.22
N ILE A 27 -8.77 4.22 -1.07
CA ILE A 27 -7.83 3.14 -0.74
C ILE A 27 -8.56 1.79 -0.77
N ASN A 28 -9.71 1.68 -0.11
CA ASN A 28 -10.48 0.43 -0.10
C ASN A 28 -10.98 0.02 -1.49
N ALA A 29 -11.34 0.96 -2.35
CA ALA A 29 -11.71 0.68 -3.74
C ALA A 29 -10.51 0.16 -4.56
N LEU A 30 -9.33 0.76 -4.38
CA LEU A 30 -8.09 0.30 -5.03
C LEU A 30 -7.71 -1.13 -4.61
N LEU A 31 -7.84 -1.44 -3.32
CA LEU A 31 -7.58 -2.78 -2.79
C LEU A 31 -8.60 -3.81 -3.28
N ARG A 32 -9.89 -3.45 -3.28
CA ARG A 32 -10.98 -4.34 -3.74
C ARG A 32 -10.93 -4.60 -5.25
N SER A 33 -10.56 -3.59 -6.04
CA SER A 33 -10.42 -3.72 -7.50
C SER A 33 -9.13 -4.43 -7.92
N GLY A 34 -8.19 -4.64 -7.00
CA GLY A 34 -6.87 -5.20 -7.31
C GLY A 34 -5.91 -4.21 -7.99
N ARG A 35 -6.36 -2.98 -8.27
CA ARG A 35 -5.51 -1.92 -8.87
C ARG A 35 -4.32 -1.56 -8.00
N LEU A 36 -4.45 -1.74 -6.68
CA LEU A 36 -3.34 -1.75 -5.74
C LEU A 36 -3.16 -3.16 -5.18
N ARG A 37 -2.01 -3.78 -5.50
CA ARG A 37 -1.68 -5.12 -5.02
C ARG A 37 -1.60 -5.15 -3.49
N SER A 38 -2.19 -6.19 -2.91
CA SER A 38 -2.17 -6.41 -1.47
C SER A 38 -2.32 -7.90 -1.13
N VAL A 39 -1.86 -8.28 0.06
CA VAL A 39 -2.04 -9.63 0.62
C VAL A 39 -3.07 -9.55 1.74
N ARG A 40 -4.11 -10.38 1.66
CA ARG A 40 -5.13 -10.46 2.71
C ARG A 40 -4.77 -11.54 3.71
N VAL A 41 -4.54 -11.16 4.97
CA VAL A 41 -4.28 -12.08 6.08
C VAL A 41 -5.41 -11.94 7.09
N GLY A 42 -6.34 -12.88 7.07
CA GLY A 42 -7.59 -12.83 7.85
C GLY A 42 -8.42 -11.59 7.51
N ARG A 43 -8.56 -10.67 8.48
CA ARG A 43 -9.31 -9.42 8.35
C ARG A 43 -8.46 -8.22 7.92
N ARG A 44 -7.14 -8.39 7.79
CA ARG A 44 -6.21 -7.30 7.49
C ARG A 44 -5.72 -7.37 6.04
N TYR A 45 -5.48 -6.20 5.47
CA TYR A 45 -4.69 -6.04 4.25
C TYR A 45 -3.27 -5.68 4.62
N LEU A 46 -2.31 -6.36 3.99
CA LEU A 46 -0.90 -6.02 3.98
C LEU A 46 -0.58 -5.49 2.60
N ILE A 47 -0.07 -4.27 2.52
CA ILE A 47 0.21 -3.55 1.27
C ILE A 47 1.72 -3.42 1.17
N PRO A 48 2.38 -4.26 0.36
CA PRO A 48 3.83 -4.23 0.21
C PRO A 48 4.35 -2.87 -0.28
N LEU A 49 5.53 -2.44 0.17
CA LEU A 49 6.14 -1.18 -0.27
C LEU A 49 6.31 -1.13 -1.79
N ASP A 50 6.81 -2.23 -2.38
CA ASP A 50 7.00 -2.38 -3.82
C ASP A 50 5.67 -2.27 -4.60
N ALA A 51 4.56 -2.74 -4.04
CA ALA A 51 3.24 -2.57 -4.63
C ALA A 51 2.83 -1.09 -4.72
N VAL A 52 3.14 -0.30 -3.68
CA VAL A 52 2.89 1.14 -3.67
C VAL A 52 3.76 1.84 -4.71
N GLN A 53 5.05 1.50 -4.76
CA GLN A 53 5.99 2.06 -5.73
C GLN A 53 5.56 1.77 -7.18
N GLN A 54 5.17 0.54 -7.48
CA GLN A 54 4.65 0.15 -8.80
C GLN A 54 3.36 0.90 -9.16
N PHE A 55 2.44 1.05 -8.19
CA PHE A 55 1.21 1.81 -8.38
C PHE A 55 1.50 3.28 -8.73
N LEU A 56 2.43 3.92 -8.01
CA LEU A 56 2.84 5.31 -8.27
C LEU A 56 3.59 5.48 -9.59
N ALA A 57 4.36 4.47 -10.00
CA ALA A 57 5.02 4.45 -11.30
C ALA A 57 4.06 4.22 -12.48
N GLY A 58 2.77 3.93 -12.21
CA GLY A 58 1.77 3.66 -13.25
C GLY A 58 1.96 2.32 -13.96
N ILE A 59 2.73 1.40 -13.39
CA ILE A 59 3.01 0.10 -13.99
C ILE A 59 1.77 -0.79 -13.82
N PRO A 60 1.19 -1.31 -14.92
CA PRO A 60 0.04 -2.21 -14.84
C PRO A 60 0.43 -3.53 -14.16
N GLN A 61 -0.41 -3.96 -13.22
CA GLN A 61 -0.27 -5.24 -12.51
C GLN A 61 -0.97 -6.31 -13.36
N SER A 62 -0.20 -7.11 -14.11
CA SER A 62 -0.70 -8.25 -14.92
C SER A 62 -0.39 -9.57 -14.24
#